data_AF-A0A925M4S2-F1
#
_entry.id   AF-A0A925M4S2-F1
#
_cell.length_a   1.000
_cell.length_b   1.000
_cell.length_c   1.000
_cell.angle_alpha   90.00
_cell.angle_beta   90.00
_cell.angle_gamma   90.00
#
_symmetry.space_group_name_H-M   'P 1'
#
loop_
_entity.id
_entity.type
_entity.pdbx_description
1 polymer ?
#
loop_
_entity_poly.entity_id
_entity_poly.type
_entity_poly.pdbx_seq_one_letter_code
_entity_poly.pdbx_strand_id
1 'polypeptide(L)'
;MLDCTSHIDVWLTIPDIGVHWTPMSGIMATRDSVRGNPGLKALREMAGLNRQQMARAVGVAPRMWQRYENEGRLPEKLDIVLRIAVLSGKTIDETIAMIGFELPDRDELLDRAKSLEA
;
A
#
# COMPACT_ATOMS: atom_id res chain seq x y z
N MET A 1 -60.47 18.11 5.34
CA MET A 1 -59.94 17.28 4.24
C MET A 1 -59.31 16.09 4.90
N LEU A 2 -59.85 14.91 4.63
CA LEU A 2 -59.55 13.61 5.24
C LEU A 2 -58.06 13.24 5.08
N ASP A 3 -57.43 12.92 6.21
CA ASP A 3 -56.84 11.62 6.55
C ASP A 3 -55.94 10.85 5.55
N CYS A 4 -54.83 10.42 6.14
CA CYS A 4 -54.40 9.01 6.25
C CYS A 4 -53.25 8.46 5.40
N THR A 5 -52.47 7.67 6.16
CA THR A 5 -51.71 6.46 5.80
C THR A 5 -50.36 6.69 5.13
N SER A 6 -49.23 6.14 5.55
CA SER A 6 -48.84 5.28 6.68
C SER A 6 -47.45 4.74 6.34
N HIS A 7 -46.67 4.41 7.38
CA HIS A 7 -45.78 3.24 7.45
C HIS A 7 -44.50 3.30 6.58
N ILE A 8 -43.28 3.21 7.11
CA ILE A 8 -42.79 2.30 8.14
C ILE A 8 -41.51 2.87 8.79
N ASP A 9 -41.46 2.82 10.12
CA ASP A 9 -40.23 2.71 10.91
C ASP A 9 -39.61 1.31 10.72
N VAL A 10 -38.35 1.23 10.28
CA VAL A 10 -37.48 0.11 10.69
C VAL A 10 -36.21 0.69 11.32
N TRP A 11 -36.21 0.62 12.64
CA TRP A 11 -35.03 0.63 13.47
C TRP A 11 -34.18 -0.61 13.17
N LEU A 12 -33.00 -0.42 12.59
CA LEU A 12 -31.86 -1.31 12.84
C LEU A 12 -30.71 -0.46 13.36
N THR A 13 -30.80 -0.21 14.67
CA THR A 13 -29.72 -0.26 15.65
C THR A 13 -28.34 -0.52 15.04
N ILE A 14 -27.64 0.54 14.66
CA ILE A 14 -26.17 0.49 14.65
C ILE A 14 -25.78 0.62 16.12
N PRO A 15 -25.16 -0.39 16.75
CA PRO A 15 -24.68 -0.22 18.10
C PRO A 15 -23.70 0.95 18.12
N ASP A 16 -23.93 1.83 19.09
CA ASP A 16 -23.09 2.93 19.52
C ASP A 16 -21.67 2.42 19.82
N ILE A 17 -20.84 2.34 18.78
CA ILE A 17 -19.40 2.36 18.95
C ILE A 17 -19.00 3.82 18.83
N GLY A 18 -19.00 4.49 19.99
CA GLY A 18 -18.46 5.82 20.19
C GLY A 18 -17.00 5.90 19.77
N VAL A 19 -16.76 6.12 18.48
CA VAL A 19 -15.45 6.47 17.95
C VAL A 19 -15.43 7.98 17.78
N HIS A 20 -15.20 8.67 18.90
CA HIS A 20 -14.69 10.03 18.87
C HIS A 20 -13.37 10.04 18.06
N TRP A 21 -13.38 10.67 16.89
CA TRP A 21 -12.14 10.90 16.14
C TRP A 21 -11.45 12.11 16.76
N THR A 22 -10.63 11.88 17.79
CA THR A 22 -9.65 12.84 18.26
C THR A 22 -8.33 12.58 17.53
N PRO A 23 -7.73 13.55 16.82
CA PRO A 23 -6.39 13.38 16.28
C PRO A 23 -5.40 13.58 17.43
N MET A 24 -5.08 12.50 18.17
CA MET A 24 -3.95 12.55 19.09
C MET A 24 -2.65 12.44 18.30
N SER A 25 -1.95 13.57 18.26
CA SER A 25 -0.52 13.64 18.00
C SER A 25 0.21 12.72 18.97
N GLY A 26 0.98 11.77 18.45
CA GLY A 26 1.88 10.92 19.24
C GLY A 26 1.72 9.44 18.95
N ILE A 27 2.68 8.90 18.19
CA ILE A 27 3.06 7.48 18.24
C ILE A 27 1.98 6.50 17.74
N MET A 28 1.69 6.48 16.44
CA MET A 28 1.16 5.27 15.79
C MET A 28 1.86 4.99 14.47
N ALA A 29 2.96 4.25 14.57
CA ALA A 29 3.24 3.16 13.65
C ALA A 29 4.04 2.16 14.46
N THR A 30 3.34 1.33 15.25
CA THR A 30 3.97 0.10 15.71
C THR A 30 4.41 -0.62 14.44
N ARG A 31 5.73 -0.64 14.22
CA ARG A 31 6.40 -1.53 13.28
C ARG A 31 6.23 -2.95 13.83
N ASP A 32 4.98 -3.40 13.95
CA ASP A 32 4.71 -4.75 14.38
C ASP A 32 5.22 -5.65 13.28
N SER A 33 6.20 -6.44 13.68
CA SER A 33 6.99 -7.41 12.93
C SER A 33 6.11 -8.53 12.37
N VAL A 34 5.15 -8.19 11.53
CA VAL A 34 4.45 -9.16 10.70
C VAL A 34 5.42 -9.52 9.60
N ARG A 35 5.91 -10.75 9.61
CA ARG A 35 6.80 -11.31 8.58
C ARG A 35 6.19 -11.03 7.20
N GLY A 36 6.73 -10.03 6.48
CA GLY A 36 6.24 -9.66 5.17
C GLY A 36 5.93 -8.18 4.96
N ASN A 37 5.54 -7.84 3.73
CA ASN A 37 5.10 -6.52 3.34
C ASN A 37 3.61 -6.60 2.95
N PRO A 38 2.67 -6.30 3.87
CA PRO A 38 1.24 -6.40 3.59
C PRO A 38 0.79 -5.39 2.51
N GLY A 39 1.49 -4.27 2.35
CA GLY A 39 1.25 -3.30 1.29
C GLY A 39 1.45 -3.90 -0.10
N LEU A 40 2.55 -4.64 -0.31
CA LEU A 40 2.81 -5.32 -1.59
C LEU A 40 1.77 -6.40 -1.91
N LYS A 41 1.29 -7.12 -0.90
CA LYS A 41 0.20 -8.08 -1.06
C LYS A 41 -1.08 -7.38 -1.53
N ALA A 42 -1.46 -6.29 -0.87
CA ALA A 42 -2.65 -5.51 -1.21
C ALA A 42 -2.55 -4.92 -2.63
N LEU A 43 -1.41 -4.33 -3.00
CA LEU A 43 -1.18 -3.79 -4.35
C LEU A 43 -1.31 -4.85 -5.45
N ARG A 44 -0.77 -6.05 -5.21
CA ARG A 44 -0.95 -7.18 -6.13
C ARG A 44 -2.42 -7.60 -6.26
N GLU A 45 -3.15 -7.65 -5.15
CA GLU A 45 -4.57 -8.04 -5.15
C GLU A 45 -5.45 -6.99 -5.84
N MET A 46 -5.15 -5.70 -5.67
CA MET A 46 -5.79 -4.61 -6.43
C MET A 46 -5.54 -4.75 -7.94
N ALA A 47 -4.35 -5.21 -8.34
CA ALA A 47 -4.03 -5.50 -9.74
C ALA A 47 -4.73 -6.79 -10.27
N GLY A 48 -5.40 -7.57 -9.41
CA GLY A 48 -6.03 -8.83 -9.79
C GLY A 48 -5.04 -9.94 -10.17
N LEU A 49 -3.77 -9.82 -9.74
CA LEU A 49 -2.70 -10.73 -10.15
C LEU A 49 -2.40 -11.77 -9.06
N ASN A 50 -2.03 -12.98 -9.48
CA ASN A 50 -1.35 -13.92 -8.58
C ASN A 50 0.14 -13.58 -8.46
N ARG A 51 0.84 -14.20 -7.49
CA ARG A 51 2.27 -13.92 -7.21
C ARG A 51 3.19 -14.14 -8.42
N GLN A 52 2.95 -15.19 -9.21
CA GLN A 52 3.77 -15.50 -10.38
C GLN A 52 3.57 -14.47 -11.50
N GLN A 53 2.31 -14.09 -11.75
CA GLN A 53 1.97 -13.06 -12.71
C GLN A 53 2.57 -11.72 -12.33
N MET A 54 2.46 -11.34 -11.06
CA MET A 54 3.05 -10.10 -10.54
C MET A 54 4.57 -10.09 -10.69
N ALA A 55 5.26 -11.16 -10.28
CA ALA A 55 6.71 -11.29 -10.45
C ALA A 55 7.14 -11.11 -11.91
N ARG A 56 6.42 -11.76 -12.84
CA ARG A 56 6.67 -11.62 -14.28
C ARG A 56 6.42 -10.20 -14.78
N ALA A 57 5.32 -9.57 -14.35
CA ALA A 57 4.93 -8.22 -14.78
C ALA A 57 5.93 -7.15 -14.31
N VAL A 58 6.44 -7.27 -13.08
CA VAL A 58 7.45 -6.33 -12.57
C VAL A 58 8.88 -6.70 -13.00
N GLY A 59 9.10 -7.89 -13.55
CA GLY A 59 10.38 -8.33 -14.10
C GLY A 59 11.36 -8.88 -13.06
N VAL A 60 10.87 -9.56 -12.02
CA VAL A 60 11.70 -10.20 -10.98
C VAL A 60 11.46 -11.72 -10.94
N ALA A 61 12.41 -12.46 -10.37
CA ALA A 61 12.22 -13.89 -10.13
C ALA A 61 11.05 -14.13 -9.15
N PRO A 62 10.22 -15.19 -9.33
CA PRO A 62 9.10 -15.49 -8.43
C PRO A 62 9.51 -15.61 -6.95
N ARG A 63 10.69 -16.19 -6.70
CA ARG A 63 11.26 -16.27 -5.35
C ARG A 63 11.54 -14.90 -4.76
N MET A 64 12.00 -13.94 -5.57
CA MET A 64 12.23 -12.56 -5.11
C MET A 64 10.93 -11.89 -4.70
N TRP A 65 9.86 -12.04 -5.50
CA TRP A 65 8.55 -11.53 -5.14
C TRP A 65 8.03 -12.13 -3.83
N GLN A 66 8.22 -13.44 -3.63
CA GLN A 66 7.87 -14.11 -2.38
C GLN A 66 8.61 -13.51 -1.17
N ARG A 67 9.90 -13.16 -1.33
CA ARG A 67 10.67 -12.48 -0.27
C ARG A 67 10.10 -11.11 0.04
N TYR A 68 9.68 -10.37 -0.98
CA TYR A 68 9.08 -9.07 -0.74
C TYR A 68 7.79 -9.17 0.09
N GLU A 69 6.89 -10.08 -0.30
CA GLU A 69 5.62 -10.24 0.42
C GLU A 69 5.74 -10.87 1.81
N ASN A 70 6.67 -11.80 2.04
CA ASN A 70 6.67 -12.63 3.26
C ASN A 70 7.89 -12.45 4.17
N GLU A 71 9.01 -11.94 3.65
CA GLU A 71 10.25 -11.73 4.42
C GLU A 71 10.48 -10.24 4.73
N GLY A 72 9.61 -9.34 4.24
CA GLY A 72 9.70 -7.90 4.50
C GLY A 72 10.81 -7.19 3.71
N ARG A 73 11.44 -7.88 2.75
CA ARG A 73 12.43 -7.26 1.87
C ARG A 73 11.74 -6.24 0.97
N LEU A 74 12.34 -5.06 0.80
CA LEU A 74 11.83 -4.07 -0.13
C LEU A 74 12.45 -4.25 -1.53
N PRO A 75 11.75 -3.84 -2.59
CA PRO A 75 12.39 -3.65 -3.89
C PRO A 75 13.54 -2.65 -3.75
N GLU A 76 14.69 -2.93 -4.36
CA GLU A 76 15.86 -2.03 -4.31
C GLU A 76 15.81 -0.96 -5.39
N LYS A 77 15.05 -1.19 -6.46
CA LYS A 77 15.03 -0.35 -7.65
C LYS A 77 13.68 0.35 -7.79
N LEU A 78 13.74 1.65 -8.08
CA LEU A 78 12.56 2.50 -8.29
C LEU A 78 11.69 2.04 -9.47
N ASP A 79 12.30 1.46 -10.52
CA ASP A 79 11.57 0.94 -11.67
C ASP A 79 10.58 -0.17 -11.30
N ILE A 80 10.92 -1.02 -10.33
CA ILE A 80 10.02 -2.05 -9.79
C ILE A 80 8.84 -1.38 -9.08
N VAL A 81 9.09 -0.37 -8.24
CA VAL A 81 8.05 0.37 -7.51
C VAL A 81 7.09 1.07 -8.49
N LEU A 82 7.63 1.73 -9.52
CA LEU A 82 6.85 2.36 -10.59
C LEU A 82 5.93 1.36 -11.31
N ARG A 83 6.44 0.17 -11.66
CA ARG A 83 5.62 -0.87 -12.29
C ARG A 83 4.50 -1.35 -11.38
N ILE A 84 4.75 -1.50 -10.07
CA ILE A 84 3.72 -1.87 -9.10
C ILE A 84 2.62 -0.81 -9.03
N ALA A 85 2.99 0.48 -8.99
CA ALA A 85 2.04 1.59 -8.97
C ALA A 85 1.12 1.56 -10.21
N VAL A 86 1.72 1.43 -11.41
CA VAL A 86 0.99 1.34 -12.68
C VAL A 86 0.04 0.13 -12.70
N LEU A 87 0.52 -1.07 -12.30
CA LEU A 87 -0.28 -2.29 -12.32
C LEU A 87 -1.45 -2.26 -11.33
N SER A 88 -1.27 -1.61 -10.18
CA SER A 88 -2.30 -1.50 -9.13
C SER A 88 -3.24 -0.32 -9.31
N GLY A 89 -3.00 0.55 -10.29
CA GLY A 89 -3.78 1.78 -10.50
C GLY A 89 -3.61 2.82 -9.38
N LYS A 90 -2.47 2.78 -8.67
CA LYS A 90 -2.13 3.71 -7.59
C LYS A 90 -1.12 4.75 -8.05
N THR A 91 -1.12 5.89 -7.37
CA THR A 91 -0.04 6.87 -7.51
C THR A 91 1.26 6.32 -6.93
N ILE A 92 2.40 6.89 -7.34
CA ILE A 92 3.70 6.50 -6.77
C ILE A 92 3.75 6.80 -5.26
N ASP A 93 3.21 7.92 -4.82
CA ASP A 93 3.24 8.34 -3.41
C ASP A 93 2.44 7.38 -2.52
N GLU A 94 1.23 7.00 -2.96
CA GLU A 94 0.44 5.98 -2.26
C GLU A 94 1.18 4.63 -2.22
N THR A 95 1.80 4.24 -3.34
CA THR A 95 2.54 2.98 -3.43
C THR A 95 3.71 2.96 -2.45
N ILE A 96 4.49 4.04 -2.42
CA ILE A 96 5.62 4.23 -1.51
C ILE A 96 5.16 4.16 -0.05
N ALA A 97 4.09 4.90 0.30
CA ALA A 97 3.54 4.91 1.64
C ALA A 97 3.04 3.52 2.08
N MET A 98 2.41 2.77 1.17
CA MET A 98 1.92 1.42 1.45
C MET A 98 3.03 0.40 1.70
N ILE A 99 4.14 0.48 0.96
CA ILE A 99 5.22 -0.52 1.04
C ILE A 99 6.36 -0.10 1.96
N GLY A 100 6.41 1.16 2.40
CA GLY A 100 7.48 1.70 3.22
C GLY A 100 8.80 1.85 2.47
N PHE A 101 8.76 2.17 1.17
CA PHE A 101 9.96 2.39 0.36
C PHE A 101 10.47 3.82 0.55
N GLU A 102 11.73 3.99 0.92
CA GLU A 102 12.33 5.31 1.07
C GLU A 102 13.02 5.72 -0.24
N LEU A 103 12.69 6.91 -0.74
CA LEU A 103 13.40 7.50 -1.87
C LEU A 103 14.78 8.00 -1.40
N PRO A 104 15.86 7.73 -2.15
CA PRO A 104 17.17 8.26 -1.84
C PRO A 104 17.17 9.79 -1.90
N ASP A 105 18.03 10.40 -1.09
CA ASP A 105 18.15 11.85 -1.05
C ASP A 105 18.63 12.40 -2.40
N ARG A 106 18.18 13.61 -2.74
CA ARG A 106 18.54 14.28 -3.99
C ARG A 106 20.06 14.39 -4.14
N ASP A 107 20.77 14.74 -3.09
CA ASP A 107 22.21 14.98 -3.16
C ASP A 107 22.97 13.65 -3.29
N GLU A 108 22.49 12.58 -2.65
CA GLU A 108 23.01 11.22 -2.85
C GLU A 108 22.88 10.77 -4.32
N LEU A 109 21.72 11.04 -4.95
CA LEU A 109 21.51 10.72 -6.36
C LEU A 109 22.46 11.48 -7.28
N LEU A 110 22.69 12.76 -6.99
CA LEU A 110 23.63 13.59 -7.76
C LEU A 110 25.06 13.08 -7.65
N ASP A 111 25.49 12.64 -6.47
CA ASP A 111 26.84 12.13 -6.26
C ASP A 111 27.06 10.77 -6.94
N ARG A 112 26.05 9.89 -6.93
CA ARG A 112 26.08 8.64 -7.71
C ARG A 112 26.17 8.92 -9.21
N ALA A 113 25.45 9.91 -9.72
CA ALA A 113 25.49 10.28 -11.13
C ALA A 113 26.88 10.76 -11.56
N LYS A 114 27.51 11.65 -10.78
CA LYS A 114 28.89 12.12 -11.03
C LYS A 114 29.90 10.96 -11.04
N SER A 115 29.71 9.98 -10.16
CA SER A 115 30.62 8.83 -10.04
C SER A 115 30.54 7.86 -11.23
N LEU A 116 29.47 7.90 -12.04
CA LEU A 116 29.31 7.08 -13.24
C LEU A 116 29.91 7.74 -14.49
N GLU A 117 30.20 9.05 -14.44
CA GLU A 117 30.80 9.82 -15.54
C GLU A 117 32.35 9.83 -15.48
N ALA A 118 32.94 9.28 -14.42
CA ALA A 118 34.39 9.19 -14.17
C ALA A 118 34.97 7.81 -14.53
#